data_AF-A0A4Y8RGM9-F1
#
_entry.id   AF-A0A4Y8RGM9-F1
#
_cell.length_a   1.000
_cell.length_b   1.000
_cell.length_c   1.000
_cell.angle_alpha   90.00
_cell.angle_beta   90.00
_cell.angle_gamma   90.00
#
_symmetry.space_group_name_H-M   'P 1'
#
loop_
_entity.id
_entity.type
_entity.pdbx_description
1 polymer ?
#
loop_
_entity_poly.entity_id
_entity_poly.type
_entity_poly.pdbx_seq_one_letter_code
_entity_poly.pdbx_strand_id
1 'polypeptide(L)'
;MDGPDFASGLKPDIRRRWAGPGGPSCRSESSLRQTNLSQTTAATRRLRYGLFAIAIVAVTAAILFAMGRNPICPCGTVKLWWGVVNSPENSQHLSDWYSASHLIHGFLFFGIAWLVFRRWSFGARLVAALLVECAWEIVENTPAVIQHYRETTISLDYAGDSIINSLSDVGFMALGFYLASRLPVWVTVIVAIALELFVGSVIRDNLTLNVLMLLWPIEAVKTWQAAA
;
A
#
# COMPACT_ATOMS: atom_id res chain seq x y z
N MET A 1 68.39 -10.38 36.53
CA MET A 1 69.62 -9.94 35.83
C MET A 1 69.17 -9.49 34.47
N ASP A 2 68.75 -8.23 34.40
CA ASP A 2 68.10 -7.62 33.26
C ASP A 2 69.19 -7.02 32.35
N GLY A 3 69.23 -7.48 31.10
CA GLY A 3 70.15 -6.95 30.08
C GLY A 3 69.70 -5.58 29.57
N PRO A 4 70.63 -4.72 29.12
CA PRO A 4 70.33 -3.34 28.80
C PRO A 4 69.46 -3.19 27.54
N ASP A 5 68.43 -2.36 27.66
CA ASP A 5 67.52 -1.90 26.62
C ASP A 5 68.25 -1.00 25.61
N PHE A 6 68.42 -1.50 24.38
CA PHE A 6 69.20 -0.85 23.31
C PHE A 6 68.34 -0.02 22.34
N ALA A 7 67.14 0.40 22.74
CA ALA A 7 66.20 1.09 21.84
C ALA A 7 65.87 2.55 22.19
N SER A 8 66.69 3.24 23.01
CA SER A 8 66.41 4.63 23.42
C SER A 8 67.03 5.73 22.54
N GLY A 9 67.54 5.41 21.34
CA GLY A 9 68.41 6.33 20.59
C GLY A 9 68.10 6.61 19.11
N LEU A 10 66.94 6.23 18.55
CA LEU A 10 66.69 6.36 17.11
C LEU A 10 65.73 7.51 16.75
N LYS A 11 66.24 8.42 15.90
CA LYS A 11 65.54 9.59 15.36
C LYS A 11 64.22 9.21 14.63
N PRO A 12 63.19 10.09 14.60
CA PRO A 12 61.87 9.80 14.01
C PRO A 12 61.89 9.49 12.50
N ASP A 13 63.00 9.76 11.82
CA ASP A 13 63.14 9.72 10.36
C ASP A 13 63.44 8.32 9.80
N ILE A 14 63.85 7.35 10.63
CA ILE A 14 64.17 5.98 10.17
C ILE A 14 62.96 5.02 10.31
N ARG A 15 61.79 5.50 10.76
CA ARG A 15 60.54 4.70 10.70
C ARG A 15 59.79 4.82 9.38
N ARG A 16 60.13 5.79 8.52
CA ARG A 16 59.42 6.05 7.24
C ARG A 16 60.08 5.41 6.01
N ARG A 17 61.09 4.55 6.17
CA ARG A 17 61.78 3.91 5.05
C ARG A 17 61.38 2.46 4.77
N TRP A 18 60.46 1.92 5.56
CA TRP A 18 59.84 0.58 5.36
C TRP A 18 58.36 0.65 4.96
N ALA A 19 57.85 1.84 4.61
CA ALA A 19 56.59 1.95 3.89
C ALA A 19 56.92 1.79 2.40
N GLY A 20 56.83 0.55 1.90
CA GLY A 20 56.88 0.27 0.46
C GLY A 20 55.81 1.09 -0.30
N PRO A 21 55.92 1.20 -1.64
CA PRO A 21 54.93 1.90 -2.42
C PRO A 21 53.55 1.33 -2.08
N GLY A 22 52.62 2.19 -1.68
CA GLY A 22 51.25 1.80 -1.34
C GLY A 22 50.66 1.00 -2.50
N GLY A 23 50.67 -0.32 -2.36
CA GLY A 23 49.98 -1.23 -3.27
C GLY A 23 48.50 -0.88 -3.31
N PRO A 24 47.78 -1.24 -4.39
CA PRO A 24 46.37 -0.95 -4.53
C PRO A 24 45.67 -1.40 -3.25
N SER A 25 44.91 -0.49 -2.63
CA SER A 25 44.24 -0.75 -1.36
C SER A 25 43.51 -2.08 -1.47
N CYS A 26 43.87 -3.05 -0.62
CA CYS A 26 43.19 -4.32 -0.51
C CYS A 26 41.80 -4.08 0.13
N ARG A 27 40.92 -3.36 -0.56
CA ARG A 27 39.47 -3.58 -0.45
C ARG A 27 39.26 -4.98 -0.98
N SER A 28 39.38 -5.92 -0.05
CA SER A 28 39.49 -7.34 -0.32
C SER A 28 38.33 -7.80 -1.20
N GLU A 29 38.62 -8.69 -2.14
CA GLU A 29 37.61 -9.35 -2.98
C GLU A 29 36.44 -9.90 -2.15
N SER A 30 36.68 -10.26 -0.88
CA SER A 30 35.64 -10.64 0.09
C SER A 30 34.58 -9.56 0.33
N SER A 31 34.97 -8.29 0.41
CA SER A 31 34.06 -7.14 0.58
C SER A 31 33.19 -6.96 -0.66
N LEU A 32 33.78 -7.05 -1.85
CA LEU A 32 33.07 -7.01 -3.13
C LEU A 32 32.13 -8.22 -3.31
N ARG A 33 32.55 -9.41 -2.89
CA ARG A 33 31.73 -10.62 -2.97
C ARG A 33 30.54 -10.56 -2.01
N GLN A 34 30.74 -10.02 -0.81
CA GLN A 34 29.68 -9.86 0.19
C GLN A 34 28.67 -8.77 -0.19
N THR A 35 29.11 -7.65 -0.77
CA THR A 35 28.20 -6.65 -1.35
C THR A 35 27.42 -7.22 -2.52
N ASN A 36 28.05 -7.94 -3.45
CA ASN A 36 27.36 -8.58 -4.57
C ASN A 36 26.31 -9.61 -4.11
N LEU A 37 26.62 -10.44 -3.11
CA LEU A 37 25.68 -11.41 -2.53
C LEU A 37 24.49 -10.72 -1.84
N SER A 38 24.73 -9.68 -1.04
CA SER A 38 23.65 -8.94 -0.36
C SER A 38 22.74 -8.19 -1.34
N GLN A 39 23.31 -7.61 -2.40
CA GLN A 39 22.55 -6.97 -3.48
C GLN A 39 21.70 -7.99 -4.24
N THR A 40 22.27 -9.14 -4.60
CA THR A 40 21.56 -10.22 -5.30
C THR A 40 20.38 -10.73 -4.46
N THR A 41 20.60 -11.01 -3.16
CA THR A 41 19.51 -11.48 -2.27
C THR A 41 18.42 -10.43 -2.04
N ALA A 42 18.75 -9.14 -2.02
CA ALA A 42 17.77 -8.07 -1.96
C ALA A 42 16.96 -7.96 -3.25
N ALA A 43 17.60 -8.05 -4.42
CA ALA A 43 16.95 -8.03 -5.73
C ALA A 43 16.00 -9.23 -5.90
N THR A 44 16.44 -10.45 -5.55
CA THR A 44 15.60 -11.65 -5.59
C THR A 44 14.38 -11.53 -4.68
N ARG A 45 14.54 -10.97 -3.47
CA ARG A 45 13.40 -10.74 -2.56
C ARG A 45 12.39 -9.75 -3.13
N ARG A 46 12.85 -8.64 -3.71
CA ARG A 46 11.96 -7.66 -4.37
C ARG A 46 11.19 -8.29 -5.51
N LEU A 47 11.86 -9.06 -6.37
CA LEU A 47 11.21 -9.78 -7.47
C LEU A 47 10.14 -10.75 -6.95
N ARG A 48 10.47 -11.55 -5.92
CA ARG A 48 9.51 -12.48 -5.31
C ARG A 48 8.27 -11.79 -4.77
N TYR A 49 8.42 -10.70 -4.02
CA TYR A 49 7.26 -9.95 -3.51
C TYR A 49 6.47 -9.27 -4.63
N GLY A 50 7.15 -8.77 -5.66
CA GLY A 50 6.48 -8.24 -6.86
C GLY A 50 5.65 -9.30 -7.57
N LEU A 51 6.18 -10.52 -7.73
CA LEU A 51 5.45 -11.65 -8.29
C LEU A 51 4.25 -12.05 -7.43
N PHE A 52 4.40 -12.09 -6.10
CA PHE A 52 3.26 -12.35 -5.21
C PHE A 52 2.18 -11.27 -5.31
N ALA A 53 2.56 -9.99 -5.36
CA ALA A 53 1.61 -8.90 -5.54
C ALA A 53 0.83 -9.04 -6.85
N ILE A 54 1.52 -9.27 -7.97
CA ILE A 54 0.89 -9.49 -9.28
C ILE A 54 -0.02 -10.71 -9.25
N ALA A 55 0.43 -11.81 -8.64
CA ALA A 55 -0.36 -13.04 -8.55
C ALA A 55 -1.65 -12.82 -7.73
N ILE A 56 -1.59 -12.10 -6.60
CA ILE A 56 -2.77 -11.77 -5.79
C ILE A 56 -3.77 -10.97 -6.62
N VAL A 57 -3.32 -9.88 -7.25
CA VAL A 57 -4.18 -9.01 -8.07
C VAL A 57 -4.80 -9.78 -9.24
N ALA A 58 -4.02 -10.65 -9.90
CA ALA A 58 -4.52 -11.48 -11.00
C ALA A 58 -5.56 -12.52 -10.54
N VAL A 59 -5.34 -13.15 -9.37
CA VAL A 59 -6.30 -14.08 -8.77
C VAL A 59 -7.58 -13.35 -8.38
N THR A 60 -7.49 -12.16 -7.79
CA THR A 60 -8.66 -11.32 -7.46
C THR A 60 -9.47 -11.00 -8.71
N ALA A 61 -8.81 -10.56 -9.79
CA ALA A 61 -9.49 -10.28 -11.06
C ALA A 61 -10.20 -11.53 -11.62
N ALA A 62 -9.55 -12.70 -11.54
CA ALA A 62 -10.14 -13.96 -11.99
C ALA A 62 -11.34 -14.38 -11.12
N ILE A 63 -11.28 -14.16 -9.80
CA ILE A 63 -12.40 -14.44 -8.87
C ILE A 63 -13.57 -13.51 -9.18
N LEU A 64 -13.34 -12.20 -9.30
CA LEU A 64 -14.38 -11.23 -9.64
C LEU A 64 -15.02 -11.53 -11.00
N PHE A 65 -14.22 -11.93 -11.99
CA PHE A 65 -14.74 -12.40 -13.28
C PHE A 65 -15.62 -13.65 -13.12
N ALA A 66 -15.20 -14.63 -12.31
CA ALA A 66 -15.99 -15.82 -12.02
C ALA A 66 -17.28 -15.51 -11.23
N MET A 67 -17.30 -14.43 -10.44
CA MET A 67 -18.48 -13.87 -9.77
C MET A 67 -19.40 -13.09 -10.72
N GLY A 68 -19.07 -13.01 -12.01
CA GLY A 68 -19.86 -12.33 -13.03
C GLY A 68 -19.71 -10.81 -13.02
N ARG A 69 -18.63 -10.26 -12.42
CA ARG A 69 -18.35 -8.82 -12.49
C ARG A 69 -17.94 -8.42 -13.91
N ASN A 70 -18.32 -7.20 -14.31
CA ASN A 70 -17.98 -6.68 -15.64
C ASN A 70 -16.50 -6.29 -15.69
N PRO A 71 -15.74 -6.67 -16.74
CA PRO A 71 -14.33 -6.28 -16.85
C PRO A 71 -14.09 -4.75 -16.84
N ILE A 72 -15.01 -4.01 -17.46
CA ILE A 72 -15.04 -2.54 -17.51
C ILE A 72 -16.47 -2.05 -17.29
N CYS A 73 -16.68 -0.74 -17.23
CA CYS A 73 -18.02 -0.15 -17.20
C CYS A 73 -18.95 -0.75 -18.27
N PRO A 74 -20.18 -1.17 -17.90
CA PRO A 74 -21.19 -1.60 -18.87
C PRO A 74 -21.51 -0.58 -19.96
N CYS A 75 -21.21 0.70 -19.70
CA CYS A 75 -21.31 1.79 -20.66
C CYS A 75 -20.30 1.71 -21.83
N GLY A 76 -19.36 0.76 -21.80
CA GLY A 76 -18.39 0.53 -22.88
C GLY A 76 -17.22 1.50 -22.93
N THR A 77 -17.05 2.36 -21.91
CA THR A 77 -15.94 3.32 -21.81
C THR A 77 -15.23 3.21 -20.46
N VAL A 78 -13.98 3.65 -20.42
CA VAL A 78 -13.21 3.76 -19.18
C VAL A 78 -12.83 5.23 -18.99
N LYS A 79 -13.24 5.81 -17.87
CA LYS A 79 -12.91 7.18 -17.48
C LYS A 79 -11.83 7.16 -16.41
N LEU A 80 -11.00 8.19 -16.39
CA LEU A 80 -10.01 8.38 -15.32
C LEU A 80 -10.70 8.72 -14.00
N TRP A 81 -11.74 9.55 -14.04
CA TRP A 81 -12.48 10.03 -12.88
C TRP A 81 -13.98 9.99 -13.16
N TRP A 82 -14.75 9.51 -12.19
CA TRP A 82 -16.21 9.60 -12.16
C TRP A 82 -16.68 10.32 -10.90
N GLY A 83 -17.42 11.42 -11.08
CA GLY A 83 -17.79 12.32 -9.99
C GLY A 83 -19.24 12.25 -9.52
N VAL A 84 -20.08 11.39 -10.12
CA VAL A 84 -21.51 11.32 -9.82
C VAL A 84 -21.78 10.07 -8.97
N VAL A 85 -21.99 10.28 -7.66
CA VAL A 85 -22.13 9.18 -6.68
C VAL A 85 -23.40 8.36 -6.90
N ASN A 86 -24.54 9.03 -7.03
CA ASN A 86 -25.83 8.37 -7.28
C ASN A 86 -25.98 8.07 -8.78
N SER A 87 -25.17 7.15 -9.28
CA SER A 87 -25.16 6.75 -10.68
C SER A 87 -24.80 5.27 -10.86
N PRO A 88 -25.38 4.59 -11.87
CA PRO A 88 -24.94 3.25 -12.26
C PRO A 88 -23.48 3.18 -12.74
N GLU A 89 -22.85 4.31 -13.05
CA GLU A 89 -21.44 4.38 -13.43
C GLU A 89 -20.48 4.56 -12.22
N ASN A 90 -21.01 4.77 -11.01
CA ASN A 90 -20.18 4.81 -9.81
C ASN A 90 -19.54 3.45 -9.56
N SER A 91 -18.27 3.43 -9.17
CA SER A 91 -17.46 2.21 -9.02
C SER A 91 -17.30 1.40 -10.32
N GLN A 92 -17.43 2.04 -11.48
CA GLN A 92 -17.26 1.37 -12.77
C GLN A 92 -15.99 1.81 -13.53
N HIS A 93 -15.32 2.86 -13.07
CA HIS A 93 -14.21 3.54 -13.76
C HIS A 93 -12.90 3.45 -12.95
N LEU A 94 -11.83 4.08 -13.43
CA LEU A 94 -10.52 3.99 -12.76
C LEU A 94 -10.48 4.71 -11.41
N SER A 95 -11.22 5.79 -11.22
CA SER A 95 -11.35 6.40 -9.90
C SER A 95 -12.66 7.13 -9.74
N ASP A 96 -13.08 7.24 -8.49
CA ASP A 96 -14.23 7.99 -8.03
C ASP A 96 -14.00 8.46 -6.59
N TRP A 97 -15.05 8.94 -5.94
CA TRP A 97 -14.97 9.45 -4.57
C TRP A 97 -14.50 8.41 -3.55
N TYR A 98 -14.75 7.12 -3.79
CA TYR A 98 -14.35 6.02 -2.88
C TYR A 98 -12.89 5.63 -3.05
N SER A 99 -12.22 6.01 -4.15
CA SER A 99 -10.76 5.86 -4.28
C SER A 99 -9.98 6.61 -3.18
N ALA A 100 -10.57 7.66 -2.60
CA ALA A 100 -10.02 8.32 -1.40
C ALA A 100 -10.02 7.39 -0.18
N SER A 101 -11.08 6.59 0.02
CA SER A 101 -11.19 5.59 1.07
C SER A 101 -10.11 4.50 0.93
N HIS A 102 -9.86 4.03 -0.30
CA HIS A 102 -8.79 3.05 -0.56
C HIS A 102 -7.40 3.63 -0.29
N LEU A 103 -7.16 4.92 -0.60
CA LEU A 103 -5.92 5.58 -0.18
C LEU A 103 -5.76 5.58 1.35
N ILE A 104 -6.85 5.80 2.09
CA ILE A 104 -6.88 5.74 3.56
C ILE A 104 -6.67 4.29 4.06
N HIS A 105 -7.26 3.27 3.42
CA HIS A 105 -6.95 1.87 3.71
C HIS A 105 -5.45 1.62 3.64
N GLY A 106 -4.79 2.13 2.60
CA GLY A 106 -3.34 2.07 2.48
C GLY A 106 -2.60 2.64 3.69
N PHE A 107 -3.02 3.81 4.20
CA PHE A 107 -2.45 4.41 5.41
C PHE A 107 -2.65 3.54 6.64
N LEU A 108 -3.88 3.06 6.85
CA LEU A 108 -4.26 2.22 7.99
C LEU A 108 -3.49 0.89 7.96
N PHE A 109 -3.45 0.22 6.81
CA PHE A 109 -2.77 -1.06 6.65
C PHE A 109 -1.26 -0.93 6.84
N PHE A 110 -0.64 0.17 6.36
CA PHE A 110 0.77 0.41 6.66
C PHE A 110 1.00 0.60 8.15
N GLY A 111 0.19 1.44 8.81
CA GLY A 111 0.27 1.66 10.26
C GLY A 111 0.14 0.37 11.06
N ILE A 112 -0.88 -0.43 10.77
CA ILE A 112 -1.13 -1.73 11.42
C ILE A 112 0.02 -2.71 11.12
N ALA A 113 0.41 -2.87 9.86
CA ALA A 113 1.47 -3.80 9.48
C ALA A 113 2.83 -3.39 10.05
N TRP A 114 3.08 -2.08 10.19
CA TRP A 114 4.27 -1.58 10.87
C TRP A 114 4.25 -1.92 12.36
N LEU A 115 3.11 -1.76 13.05
CA LEU A 115 2.97 -2.07 14.48
C LEU A 115 3.05 -3.57 14.77
N VAL A 116 2.35 -4.39 14.01
CA VAL A 116 2.22 -5.84 14.23
C VAL A 116 3.42 -6.59 13.65
N PHE A 117 3.84 -6.25 12.43
CA PHE A 117 4.90 -6.95 11.69
C PHE A 117 6.20 -6.14 11.64
N ARG A 118 6.64 -5.59 12.79
CA ARG A 118 7.86 -4.74 12.91
C ARG A 118 9.13 -5.35 12.33
N ARG A 119 9.26 -6.68 12.30
CA ARG A 119 10.44 -7.39 11.78
C ARG A 119 10.33 -7.78 10.30
N TRP A 120 9.16 -7.63 9.70
CA TRP A 120 8.94 -7.99 8.29
C TRP A 120 9.54 -6.93 7.37
N SER A 121 10.03 -7.37 6.21
CA SER A 121 10.43 -6.47 5.13
C SER A 121 9.23 -5.69 4.59
N PHE A 122 9.46 -4.50 4.02
CA PHE A 122 8.43 -3.70 3.38
C PHE A 122 7.56 -4.50 2.39
N GLY A 123 8.18 -5.28 1.49
CA GLY A 123 7.45 -6.09 0.51
C GLY A 123 6.53 -7.14 1.15
N ALA A 124 6.94 -7.75 2.26
CA ALA A 124 6.10 -8.70 2.98
C ALA A 124 4.89 -8.01 3.63
N ARG A 125 5.07 -6.81 4.18
CA ARG A 125 3.95 -6.02 4.73
C ARG A 125 2.99 -5.57 3.63
N LEU A 126 3.50 -5.16 2.47
CA LEU A 126 2.68 -4.81 1.32
C LEU A 126 1.88 -6.00 0.81
N VAL A 127 2.49 -7.19 0.72
CA VAL A 127 1.78 -8.43 0.35
C VAL A 127 0.65 -8.74 1.34
N ALA A 128 0.88 -8.57 2.64
CA ALA A 128 -0.18 -8.75 3.64
C ALA A 128 -1.32 -7.74 3.48
N ALA A 129 -0.99 -6.47 3.22
CA ALA A 129 -1.99 -5.43 2.95
C ALA A 129 -2.81 -5.72 1.69
N LEU A 130 -2.16 -6.17 0.61
CA LEU A 130 -2.83 -6.59 -0.63
C LEU A 130 -3.77 -7.76 -0.41
N LEU A 131 -3.41 -8.74 0.43
CA LEU A 131 -4.29 -9.85 0.76
C LEU A 131 -5.56 -9.38 1.48
N VAL A 132 -5.44 -8.42 2.41
CA VAL A 132 -6.60 -7.86 3.12
C VAL A 132 -7.48 -7.06 2.17
N GLU A 133 -6.89 -6.16 1.38
CA GLU A 133 -7.64 -5.33 0.44
C GLU A 133 -8.34 -6.17 -0.63
N CYS A 134 -7.62 -7.09 -1.28
CA CYS A 134 -8.23 -7.97 -2.27
C CYS A 134 -9.30 -8.89 -1.68
N ALA A 135 -9.16 -9.31 -0.42
CA ALA A 135 -10.22 -10.05 0.26
C ALA A 135 -11.45 -9.16 0.47
N TRP A 136 -11.24 -7.88 0.82
CA TRP A 136 -12.31 -6.90 0.92
C TRP A 136 -13.03 -6.69 -0.42
N GLU A 137 -12.29 -6.41 -1.51
CA GLU A 137 -12.84 -6.26 -2.87
C GLU A 137 -13.72 -7.45 -3.29
N ILE A 138 -13.29 -8.67 -2.97
CA ILE A 138 -14.07 -9.89 -3.26
C ILE A 138 -15.34 -9.92 -2.41
N VAL A 139 -15.23 -9.65 -1.10
CA VAL A 139 -16.37 -9.67 -0.17
C VAL A 139 -17.40 -8.60 -0.51
N GLU A 140 -16.94 -7.38 -0.77
CA GLU A 140 -17.74 -6.23 -1.19
C GLU A 140 -18.58 -6.54 -2.43
N ASN A 141 -17.98 -7.23 -3.40
CA ASN A 141 -18.63 -7.61 -4.64
C ASN A 141 -19.50 -8.88 -4.55
N THR A 142 -19.72 -9.43 -3.35
CA THR A 142 -20.67 -10.54 -3.17
C THR A 142 -22.12 -10.04 -3.19
N PRO A 143 -23.09 -10.87 -3.61
CA PRO A 143 -24.51 -10.48 -3.60
C PRO A 143 -25.00 -10.02 -2.22
N ALA A 144 -24.49 -10.63 -1.14
CA ALA A 144 -24.88 -10.29 0.22
C ALA A 144 -24.48 -8.86 0.60
N VAL A 145 -23.23 -8.46 0.33
CA VAL A 145 -22.74 -7.12 0.68
C VAL A 145 -23.31 -6.06 -0.25
N ILE A 146 -23.42 -6.34 -1.55
CA ILE A 146 -24.09 -5.43 -2.52
C ILE A 146 -25.52 -5.16 -2.08
N GLN A 147 -26.28 -6.21 -1.72
CA GLN A 147 -27.65 -6.04 -1.26
C GLN A 147 -27.72 -5.23 0.04
N HIS A 148 -26.81 -5.51 0.99
CA HIS A 148 -26.74 -4.75 2.23
C HIS A 148 -26.48 -3.26 1.98
N TYR A 149 -25.54 -2.90 1.09
CA TYR A 149 -25.31 -1.50 0.73
C TYR A 149 -26.55 -0.83 0.14
N ARG A 150 -27.24 -1.48 -0.81
CA ARG A 150 -28.50 -0.94 -1.37
C ARG A 150 -29.56 -0.68 -0.31
N GLU A 151 -29.63 -1.54 0.70
CA GLU A 151 -30.62 -1.43 1.76
C GLU A 151 -30.25 -0.38 2.81
N THR A 152 -28.97 -0.12 3.03
CA THR A 152 -28.49 0.66 4.17
C THR A 152 -27.88 2.01 3.82
N THR A 153 -27.39 2.22 2.60
CA THR A 153 -26.72 3.48 2.18
C THR A 153 -27.48 4.19 1.07
N ILE A 154 -26.89 5.27 0.52
CA ILE A 154 -27.43 6.03 -0.63
C ILE A 154 -27.25 5.30 -1.97
N SER A 155 -26.56 4.18 -1.97
CA SER A 155 -26.14 3.47 -3.17
C SER A 155 -27.24 2.53 -3.71
N LEU A 156 -28.46 3.07 -3.89
CA LEU A 156 -29.65 2.30 -4.30
C LEU A 156 -29.43 1.54 -5.63
N ASP A 157 -28.67 2.12 -6.55
CA ASP A 157 -28.33 1.54 -7.85
C ASP A 157 -26.97 0.84 -7.88
N TYR A 158 -26.32 0.62 -6.72
CA TYR A 158 -25.01 -0.01 -6.65
C TYR A 158 -25.08 -1.45 -7.16
N ALA A 159 -24.40 -1.72 -8.26
CA ALA A 159 -24.40 -3.05 -8.88
C ALA A 159 -23.22 -3.93 -8.43
N GLY A 160 -22.36 -3.43 -7.55
CA GLY A 160 -20.99 -3.90 -7.40
C GLY A 160 -20.07 -3.22 -8.41
N ASP A 161 -18.78 -3.38 -8.19
CA ASP A 161 -17.74 -2.71 -8.95
C ASP A 161 -17.45 -3.45 -10.26
N SER A 162 -16.95 -2.69 -11.23
CA SER A 162 -16.29 -3.31 -12.38
C SER A 162 -14.91 -3.84 -11.95
N ILE A 163 -14.40 -4.86 -12.64
CA ILE A 163 -13.07 -5.43 -12.32
C ILE A 163 -12.00 -4.34 -12.42
N ILE A 164 -12.05 -3.48 -13.44
CA ILE A 164 -11.08 -2.38 -13.57
C ILE A 164 -11.11 -1.40 -12.40
N ASN A 165 -12.28 -1.15 -11.82
CA ASN A 165 -12.44 -0.29 -10.64
C ASN A 165 -11.79 -0.95 -9.42
N SER A 166 -12.19 -2.18 -9.06
CA SER A 166 -11.58 -2.94 -7.96
C SER A 166 -10.06 -3.05 -8.05
N LEU A 167 -9.50 -3.28 -9.25
CA LEU A 167 -8.04 -3.33 -9.42
C LEU A 167 -7.39 -1.95 -9.25
N SER A 168 -8.09 -0.89 -9.63
CA SER A 168 -7.63 0.49 -9.42
C SER A 168 -7.67 0.85 -7.95
N ASP A 169 -8.70 0.44 -7.22
CA ASP A 169 -8.85 0.65 -5.78
C ASP A 169 -7.75 -0.07 -4.98
N VAL A 170 -7.43 -1.31 -5.34
CA VAL A 170 -6.22 -2.00 -4.85
C VAL A 170 -4.94 -1.19 -5.15
N GLY A 171 -4.89 -0.52 -6.30
CA GLY A 171 -3.81 0.41 -6.67
C GLY A 171 -3.75 1.65 -5.79
N PHE A 172 -4.89 2.28 -5.47
CA PHE A 172 -4.98 3.41 -4.53
C PHE A 172 -4.57 3.00 -3.13
N MET A 173 -4.97 1.82 -2.67
CA MET A 173 -4.50 1.24 -1.40
C MET A 173 -2.98 1.06 -1.40
N ALA A 174 -2.41 0.47 -2.46
CA ALA A 174 -0.96 0.30 -2.56
C ALA A 174 -0.22 1.65 -2.59
N LEU A 175 -0.77 2.67 -3.25
CA LEU A 175 -0.25 4.03 -3.27
C LEU A 175 -0.29 4.65 -1.87
N GLY A 176 -1.42 4.55 -1.16
CA GLY A 176 -1.57 5.01 0.21
C GLY A 176 -0.56 4.36 1.14
N PHE A 177 -0.44 3.03 1.06
CA PHE A 177 0.52 2.25 1.83
C PHE A 177 1.96 2.72 1.60
N TYR A 178 2.32 2.97 0.33
CA TYR A 178 3.63 3.52 -0.01
C TYR A 178 3.82 4.93 0.55
N LEU A 179 2.85 5.84 0.40
CA LEU A 179 2.93 7.21 0.91
C LEU A 179 3.08 7.24 2.44
N ALA A 180 2.31 6.43 3.17
CA ALA A 180 2.44 6.30 4.63
C ALA A 180 3.83 5.82 5.08
N SER A 181 4.52 5.06 4.23
CA SER A 181 5.91 4.63 4.51
C SER A 181 6.96 5.72 4.32
N ARG A 182 6.60 6.83 3.68
CA ARG A 182 7.50 7.94 3.33
C ARG A 182 7.20 9.22 4.09
N LEU A 183 5.94 9.44 4.43
CA LEU A 183 5.49 10.66 5.08
C LEU A 183 5.67 10.57 6.61
N PRO A 184 5.89 11.71 7.29
CA PRO A 184 5.77 11.77 8.74
C PRO A 184 4.36 11.36 9.18
N VAL A 185 4.25 10.65 10.31
CA VAL A 185 2.97 10.14 10.83
C VAL A 185 1.91 11.24 10.93
N TRP A 186 2.28 12.43 11.40
CA TRP A 186 1.35 13.55 11.54
C TRP A 186 0.81 14.03 10.18
N VAL A 187 1.61 13.99 9.11
CA VAL A 187 1.17 14.36 7.75
C VAL A 187 0.15 13.33 7.26
N THR A 188 0.44 12.03 7.42
CA THR A 188 -0.49 10.96 7.04
C THR A 188 -1.83 11.08 7.76
N VAL A 189 -1.81 11.38 9.06
CA VAL A 189 -3.03 11.60 9.85
C VAL A 189 -3.81 12.82 9.37
N ILE A 190 -3.15 13.96 9.12
CA ILE A 190 -3.82 15.15 8.60
C ILE A 190 -4.44 14.88 7.24
N VAL A 191 -3.73 14.21 6.33
CA VAL A 191 -4.26 13.87 5.00
C VAL A 191 -5.47 12.95 5.11
N ALA A 192 -5.42 11.92 5.95
CA ALA A 192 -6.55 11.02 6.17
C ALA A 192 -7.79 11.79 6.67
N ILE A 193 -7.63 12.63 7.69
CA ILE A 193 -8.73 13.44 8.24
C ILE A 193 -9.25 14.44 7.18
N ALA A 194 -8.36 15.08 6.42
CA ALA A 194 -8.75 16.01 5.37
C ALA A 194 -9.57 15.32 4.28
N LEU A 195 -9.19 14.11 3.85
CA LEU A 195 -9.95 13.33 2.88
C LEU A 195 -11.32 12.92 3.44
N GLU A 196 -11.38 12.40 4.67
CA GLU A 196 -12.65 12.01 5.31
C GLU A 196 -13.63 13.18 5.43
N LEU A 197 -13.14 14.36 5.86
CA LEU A 197 -13.96 15.56 5.98
C LEU A 197 -14.36 16.11 4.62
N PHE A 198 -13.44 16.12 3.65
CA PHE A 198 -13.69 16.62 2.31
C PHE A 198 -14.77 15.78 1.61
N VAL A 199 -14.55 14.46 1.49
CA VAL A 199 -15.49 13.55 0.83
C VAL A 199 -16.83 13.53 1.60
N GLY A 200 -16.77 13.44 2.93
CA GLY A 200 -17.96 13.54 3.80
C GLY A 200 -18.76 14.82 3.62
N SER A 201 -18.09 15.96 3.35
CA SER A 201 -18.80 17.23 3.10
C SER A 201 -19.39 17.34 1.70
N VAL A 202 -18.73 16.75 0.70
CA VAL A 202 -19.08 16.91 -0.72
C VAL A 202 -20.17 15.93 -1.13
N ILE A 203 -20.01 14.66 -0.76
CA ILE A 203 -20.92 13.59 -1.19
C ILE A 203 -21.79 13.04 -0.06
N ARG A 204 -21.66 13.59 1.15
CA ARG A 204 -22.32 13.12 2.36
C ARG A 204 -22.10 11.63 2.64
N ASP A 205 -20.95 11.12 2.25
CA ASP A 205 -20.48 9.79 2.60
C ASP A 205 -18.95 9.82 2.69
N ASN A 206 -18.35 8.88 3.42
CA ASN A 206 -16.90 8.71 3.53
C ASN A 206 -16.60 7.31 4.10
N LEU A 207 -15.32 6.96 4.31
CA LEU A 207 -14.97 5.65 4.84
C LEU A 207 -15.61 5.39 6.20
N THR A 208 -15.55 6.37 7.12
CA THR A 208 -16.10 6.22 8.47
C THR A 208 -17.60 5.93 8.45
N LEU A 209 -18.36 6.68 7.66
CA LEU A 209 -19.80 6.51 7.53
C LEU A 209 -20.14 5.21 6.82
N ASN A 210 -19.40 4.83 5.79
CA ASN A 210 -19.58 3.57 5.08
C ASN A 210 -19.39 2.36 6.02
N VAL A 211 -18.31 2.33 6.81
CA VAL A 211 -18.09 1.27 7.82
C VAL A 211 -19.18 1.27 8.89
N LEU A 212 -19.60 2.45 9.37
CA LEU A 212 -20.69 2.56 10.33
C LEU A 212 -21.99 1.95 9.78
N MET A 213 -22.39 2.34 8.56
CA MET A 213 -23.65 1.89 7.96
C MET A 213 -23.60 0.41 7.54
N LEU A 214 -22.43 -0.11 7.18
CA LEU A 214 -22.21 -1.53 6.93
C LEU A 214 -22.41 -2.37 8.21
N LEU A 215 -21.84 -1.96 9.33
CA LEU A 215 -21.86 -2.76 10.56
C LEU A 215 -23.07 -2.51 11.46
N TRP A 216 -23.56 -1.27 11.48
CA TRP A 216 -24.62 -0.80 12.36
C TRP A 216 -25.43 0.32 11.67
N PRO A 217 -26.36 -0.02 10.77
CA PRO A 217 -27.12 0.99 10.02
C PRO A 217 -27.97 1.87 10.94
N ILE A 218 -27.88 3.19 10.74
CA ILE A 218 -28.61 4.21 11.51
C ILE A 218 -29.47 5.05 10.55
N GLU A 219 -30.78 5.08 10.78
CA GLU A 219 -31.73 5.77 9.89
C GLU A 219 -31.45 7.27 9.76
N ALA A 220 -31.04 7.92 10.85
CA ALA A 220 -30.67 9.34 10.84
C ALA A 220 -29.45 9.63 9.94
N VAL A 221 -28.48 8.71 9.91
CA VAL A 221 -27.32 8.83 9.02
C VAL A 221 -27.78 8.63 7.58
N LYS A 222 -28.51 7.54 7.29
CA LYS A 222 -29.05 7.27 5.94
C LYS A 222 -29.84 8.45 5.37
N THR A 223 -30.71 9.06 6.18
CA THR A 223 -31.49 10.24 5.80
C THR A 223 -30.60 11.45 5.48
N TRP A 224 -29.54 11.66 6.27
CA TRP A 224 -28.59 12.74 6.02
C TRP A 224 -27.78 12.52 4.73
N GLN A 225 -27.33 11.28 4.50
CA GLN A 225 -26.61 10.90 3.29
C GLN A 225 -27.51 11.07 2.04
N ALA A 226 -28.79 10.72 2.12
CA ALA A 226 -29.74 10.77 0.99
C ALA A 226 -30.03 12.18 0.45
N ALA A 227 -29.55 13.23 1.12
CA ALA A 227 -29.64 14.60 0.66
C ALA A 227 -28.36 15.10 -0.05
N ALA A 228 -27.48 14.17 -0.46
CA ALA A 228 -26.34 14.40 -1.35
C ALA A 228 -26.77 14.61 -2.82
#